data_AF-A0AAN6SL65-F1
#
_entry.id   AF-A0AAN6SL65-F1
#
_cell.length_a   1.000
_cell.length_b   1.000
_cell.length_c   1.000
_cell.angle_alpha   90.00
_cell.angle_beta   90.00
_cell.angle_gamma   90.00
#
_symmetry.space_group_name_H-M   'P 1'
#
loop_
_entity.id
_entity.type
_entity.pdbx_description
1 polymer ?
#
loop_
_entity_poly.entity_id
_entity_poly.type
_entity_poly.pdbx_seq_one_letter_code
_entity_poly.pdbx_strand_id
1 'polypeptide(L)'
;MACAYFCDSCDESIPLTRARLRCLTCRDYDSCADCHHRYEVWRRGQMVASGGGPAPTVERREEPSTAMPRNLNAATVPASGTTMPQPPSGTTSMPQPPVVSEAYWGMLITPARTPSGIFSRLIAAVFAHFATESPDVLQPSEFCALMAAAGYSADFPPLQISTNEAAPPADLHTLDAWLVNWYRSFAVPLDHRMATREFSPPPPVQPHNGRIRMRDQLAHAMMYPPAPVVPNGLPLLSQRGLEQYFMSQAMEGPSNLSARINSIPRALPPLTDQETGRPFEAGAIPRQCFPLVPDPEVTHRRMVMQQQAAAMLAQQQAQAIAYEKRLMYEDHLLNEAGAQARRNCTGGWVTDAYGNRTYKQGYL
;
A
#
# COMPACT_ATOMS: atom_id res chain seq x y z
N MET A 1 30.84 39.16 30.26
CA MET A 1 30.19 38.93 28.96
C MET A 1 28.69 38.93 29.20
N ALA A 2 27.95 39.89 28.65
CA ALA A 2 26.50 39.94 28.80
C ALA A 2 25.88 38.89 27.85
N CYS A 3 25.02 38.00 28.37
CA CYS A 3 24.33 37.01 27.56
C CYS A 3 23.32 37.72 26.64
N ALA A 4 23.56 37.68 25.32
CA ALA A 4 22.57 38.07 24.33
C ALA A 4 21.49 36.98 24.24
N TYR A 5 20.22 37.37 24.35
CA TYR A 5 19.09 36.49 24.06
C TYR A 5 18.84 36.47 22.54
N PHE A 6 18.23 35.40 22.02
CA PHE A 6 17.86 35.29 20.61
C PHE A 6 16.34 35.16 20.49
N CYS A 7 15.76 35.72 19.43
CA CYS A 7 14.34 35.58 19.16
C CYS A 7 14.07 34.25 18.45
N ASP A 8 13.22 33.39 19.02
CA ASP A 8 12.83 32.09 18.45
C ASP A 8 11.95 32.19 17.19
N SER A 9 11.52 33.39 16.81
CA SER A 9 10.69 33.64 15.62
C SER A 9 11.50 34.11 14.41
N CYS A 10 12.35 35.14 14.58
CA CYS A 10 13.15 35.71 13.48
C CYS A 10 14.64 35.36 13.52
N ASP A 11 15.10 34.62 14.54
CA ASP A 11 16.49 34.19 14.74
C ASP A 11 17.53 35.31 14.96
N GLU A 12 17.10 36.57 15.06
CA GLU A 12 17.98 37.67 15.39
C GLU A 12 18.31 37.72 16.88
N SER A 13 19.49 38.22 17.23
CA SER A 13 19.81 38.54 18.61
C SER A 13 18.88 39.67 19.09
N ILE A 14 18.32 39.52 20.29
CA ILE A 14 17.50 40.54 20.93
C ILE A 14 18.47 41.49 21.63
N PRO A 15 18.68 42.72 21.11
CA PRO A 15 19.56 43.66 21.77
C PRO A 15 18.98 44.06 23.12
N LEU A 16 19.84 44.42 24.09
CA LEU A 16 19.42 44.85 25.44
C LEU A 16 18.48 46.07 25.41
N THR A 17 18.48 46.83 24.32
CA THR A 17 17.59 47.97 24.08
C THR A 17 16.19 47.59 23.62
N ARG A 18 15.92 46.31 23.31
CA ARG A 18 14.66 45.83 22.75
C ARG A 18 13.92 44.94 23.74
N ALA A 19 12.60 45.10 23.83
CA ALA A 19 11.80 44.30 24.75
C ALA A 19 11.83 42.81 24.37
N ARG A 20 12.25 41.99 25.33
CA ARG A 20 12.22 40.54 25.28
C ARG A 20 10.88 40.05 25.85
N LEU A 21 10.16 39.28 25.06
CA LEU A 21 8.88 38.69 25.44
C LEU A 21 9.07 37.20 25.68
N ARG A 22 8.89 36.78 26.94
CA ARG A 22 9.03 35.38 27.36
C ARG A 22 7.66 34.72 27.43
N CYS A 23 7.52 33.53 26.83
CA CYS A 23 6.30 32.75 27.00
C CYS A 23 6.21 32.22 28.45
N LEU A 24 5.07 32.42 29.10
CA LEU A 24 4.85 31.92 30.47
C LEU A 24 4.62 30.40 30.52
N THR A 25 4.26 29.80 29.38
CA THR A 25 4.02 28.34 29.26
C THR A 25 5.28 27.61 28.80
N CYS A 26 6.02 28.18 27.85
CA CYS A 26 7.24 27.60 27.31
C CYS A 26 8.47 28.24 27.98
N ARG A 27 9.10 27.52 28.92
CA ARG A 27 10.18 28.04 29.80
C ARG A 27 11.33 28.71 29.04
N ASP A 28 11.63 28.22 27.85
CA ASP A 28 12.79 28.61 27.03
C ASP A 28 12.40 29.30 25.72
N TYR A 29 11.18 29.83 25.61
CA TYR A 29 10.74 30.56 24.42
C TYR A 29 10.82 32.08 24.65
N ASP A 30 11.65 32.74 23.85
CA ASP A 30 11.91 34.17 23.84
C ASP A 30 11.62 34.76 22.46
N SER A 31 10.84 35.83 22.41
CA SER A 31 10.54 36.56 21.18
C SER A 31 10.90 38.04 21.33
N CYS A 32 11.35 38.66 20.24
CA CYS A 32 11.45 40.12 20.19
C CYS A 32 10.04 40.71 20.06
N ALA A 33 9.86 41.94 20.54
CA ALA A 33 8.58 42.65 20.49
C ALA A 33 7.92 42.60 19.10
N ASP A 34 8.70 42.74 18.05
CA ASP A 34 8.22 42.86 16.67
C ASP A 34 7.78 41.51 16.09
N CYS A 35 8.30 40.38 16.60
CA CYS A 35 7.84 39.04 16.19
C CYS A 35 6.56 38.61 16.89
N HIS A 36 6.24 39.22 18.04
CA HIS A 36 5.07 38.86 18.84
C HIS A 36 3.75 39.46 18.29
N HIS A 37 3.78 40.11 17.12
CA HIS A 37 2.60 40.74 16.52
C HIS A 37 1.56 39.79 15.92
N ARG A 38 1.76 38.46 16.02
CA ARG A 38 0.74 37.47 15.67
C ARG A 38 0.72 36.38 16.71
N TYR A 39 -0.22 36.46 17.65
CA TYR A 39 -0.50 35.34 18.54
C TYR A 39 -1.94 34.87 18.36
N GLU A 40 -2.09 33.55 18.40
CA GLU A 40 -3.37 32.87 18.55
C GLU A 40 -3.39 32.25 19.94
N VAL A 41 -4.41 32.59 20.71
CA VAL A 41 -4.64 31.99 22.03
C VAL A 41 -5.54 30.79 21.83
N TRP A 42 -5.04 29.60 22.17
CA TRP A 42 -5.79 28.35 22.12
C TRP A 42 -6.07 27.84 23.54
N ARG A 43 -7.31 27.43 23.82
CA ARG A 43 -7.71 26.85 25.11
C ARG A 43 -8.58 25.62 24.84
N ARG A 44 -8.14 24.46 25.33
CA ARG A 44 -8.80 23.14 25.11
C ARG A 44 -9.04 22.80 23.62
N GLY A 45 -8.06 23.08 22.77
CA GLY A 45 -8.14 22.78 21.33
C GLY A 45 -9.06 23.71 20.53
N GLN A 46 -9.55 24.81 21.13
CA GLN A 46 -10.29 25.86 20.43
C GLN A 46 -9.54 27.19 20.51
N MET A 47 -9.51 27.92 19.39
CA MET A 47 -8.97 29.28 19.33
C MET A 47 -9.93 30.23 20.04
N VAL A 48 -9.44 30.94 21.05
CA VAL A 48 -10.24 31.83 21.92
C VAL A 48 -9.95 33.31 21.68
N ALA A 49 -8.80 33.65 21.12
CA ALA A 49 -8.48 35.01 20.70
C ALA A 49 -7.36 35.00 19.66
N SER A 50 -7.42 35.91 18.70
CA SER A 50 -6.29 36.29 17.87
C SER A 50 -6.13 37.81 17.92
N GLY A 51 -4.90 38.28 18.07
CA GLY A 51 -4.60 39.70 18.18
C GLY A 51 -3.37 40.03 17.34
N GLY A 52 -3.56 40.91 16.34
CA GLY A 52 -2.48 41.47 15.55
C GLY A 52 -2.73 42.96 15.32
N GLY A 53 -1.75 43.79 15.66
CA GLY A 53 -1.70 45.16 15.16
C GLY A 53 -1.50 45.18 13.64
N PRO A 54 -1.77 46.32 12.96
CA PRO A 54 -1.57 46.43 11.52
C PRO A 54 -0.13 46.06 11.18
N ALA A 55 0.02 45.15 10.21
CA ALA A 55 1.31 44.70 9.74
C ALA A 55 2.16 45.90 9.27
N PRO A 56 3.46 45.98 9.59
CA PRO A 56 4.33 46.90 8.88
C PRO A 56 4.31 46.50 7.40
N THR A 57 4.02 47.47 6.54
CA THR A 57 4.05 47.35 5.09
C THR A 57 5.48 47.03 4.66
N VAL A 58 5.76 45.74 4.45
CA VAL A 58 6.99 45.30 3.82
C VAL A 58 6.83 45.57 2.32
N GLU A 59 7.52 46.60 1.83
CA GLU A 59 7.69 46.83 0.39
C GLU A 59 8.36 45.60 -0.23
N ARG A 60 7.55 44.87 -1.00
CA ARG A 60 7.98 43.69 -1.74
C ARG A 60 8.80 44.17 -2.93
N ARG A 61 10.12 44.02 -2.85
CA ARG A 61 11.04 44.20 -3.96
C ARG A 61 10.73 43.13 -5.02
N GLU A 62 10.14 43.55 -6.14
CA GLU A 62 9.91 42.69 -7.30
C GLU A 62 11.25 42.38 -7.98
N GLU A 63 11.61 41.10 -8.05
CA GLU A 63 12.63 40.59 -8.97
C GLU A 63 11.98 40.13 -10.27
N PRO A 64 12.57 40.44 -11.45
CA PRO A 64 11.98 40.10 -12.73
C PRO A 64 12.49 38.78 -13.30
N SER A 65 11.62 38.16 -14.12
CA SER A 65 11.97 37.29 -15.26
C SER A 65 12.39 35.85 -14.90
N THR A 66 11.90 34.79 -15.55
CA THR A 66 12.10 34.54 -16.99
C THR A 66 11.19 33.41 -17.48
N ALA A 67 10.46 33.67 -18.56
CA ALA A 67 9.67 32.67 -19.29
C ALA A 67 10.57 31.81 -20.19
N MET A 68 10.39 30.48 -20.13
CA MET A 68 11.04 29.52 -21.01
C MET A 68 10.21 29.32 -22.29
N PRO A 69 10.83 29.26 -23.49
CA PRO A 69 10.12 28.93 -24.72
C PRO A 69 9.95 27.42 -24.90
N ARG A 70 8.72 27.03 -25.27
CA ARG A 70 8.40 25.70 -25.81
C ARG A 70 9.00 25.55 -27.20
N ASN A 71 9.85 24.56 -27.38
CA ASN A 71 10.39 24.18 -28.69
C ASN A 71 9.60 22.96 -29.21
N LEU A 72 8.81 23.18 -30.26
CA LEU A 72 8.14 22.17 -31.07
C LEU A 72 9.04 21.89 -32.27
N ASN A 73 9.61 20.68 -32.35
CA ASN A 73 10.20 20.19 -33.59
C ASN A 73 9.54 18.87 -33.99
N ALA A 74 8.74 18.96 -35.05
CA ALA A 74 8.27 17.85 -35.85
C ALA A 74 9.30 17.61 -36.98
N ALA A 75 9.79 16.38 -37.09
CA ALA A 75 10.50 15.86 -38.26
C ALA A 75 9.70 14.64 -38.73
N THR A 76 8.87 14.75 -39.76
CA THR A 76 9.20 14.67 -41.20
C THR A 76 9.95 13.38 -41.55
N VAL A 77 9.14 12.42 -42.00
CA VAL A 77 9.51 11.17 -42.67
C VAL A 77 10.08 11.46 -44.06
N PRO A 78 11.08 10.68 -44.53
CA PRO A 78 11.10 10.33 -45.94
C PRO A 78 11.07 8.81 -46.13
N ALA A 79 10.11 8.38 -46.94
CA ALA A 79 10.06 7.06 -47.53
C ALA A 79 11.21 6.92 -48.53
N SER A 80 11.91 5.79 -48.49
CA SER A 80 12.79 5.36 -49.57
C SER A 80 12.65 3.86 -49.73
N GLY A 81 11.97 3.48 -50.82
CA GLY A 81 11.90 2.10 -51.28
C GLY A 81 13.28 1.65 -51.75
N THR A 82 13.68 0.46 -51.33
CA THR A 82 14.81 -0.25 -51.91
C THR A 82 14.38 -1.69 -52.16
N THR A 83 14.21 -2.00 -53.43
CA THR A 83 14.06 -3.32 -54.01
C THR A 83 15.31 -4.16 -53.69
N MET A 84 15.12 -5.37 -53.16
CA MET A 84 16.20 -6.36 -53.02
C MET A 84 15.80 -7.70 -53.64
N PRO A 85 16.77 -8.47 -54.16
CA PRO A 85 16.52 -9.61 -55.03
C PRO A 85 16.37 -10.93 -54.27
N GLN A 86 15.62 -11.84 -54.90
CA GLN A 86 15.43 -13.24 -54.54
C GLN A 86 16.76 -14.01 -54.49
N PRO A 87 17.04 -14.79 -53.42
CA PRO A 87 18.09 -15.79 -53.44
C PRO A 87 17.54 -17.19 -53.83
N PRO A 88 18.42 -18.08 -54.34
CA PRO A 88 18.05 -19.33 -54.96
C PRO A 88 17.62 -20.40 -53.95
N SER A 89 16.73 -21.27 -54.43
CA SER A 89 16.22 -22.47 -53.77
C SER A 89 17.36 -23.44 -53.42
N GLY A 90 17.90 -23.30 -52.22
CA GLY A 90 18.67 -24.35 -51.55
C GLY A 90 17.72 -25.20 -50.71
N THR A 91 17.79 -26.52 -50.89
CA THR A 91 17.04 -27.52 -50.11
C THR A 91 17.45 -27.43 -48.65
N THR A 92 16.75 -26.60 -47.88
CA THR A 92 16.87 -26.51 -46.42
C THR A 92 16.42 -27.84 -45.84
N SER A 93 17.37 -28.64 -45.35
CA SER A 93 17.06 -29.70 -44.39
C SER A 93 16.35 -29.04 -43.21
N MET A 94 15.06 -29.29 -43.06
CA MET A 94 14.28 -28.91 -41.90
C MET A 94 15.06 -29.34 -40.64
N PRO A 95 15.46 -28.42 -39.76
CA PRO A 95 15.97 -28.79 -38.45
C PRO A 95 14.86 -29.59 -37.79
N GLN A 96 15.13 -30.85 -37.42
CA GLN A 96 14.22 -31.61 -36.59
C GLN A 96 13.85 -30.75 -35.37
N PRO A 97 12.56 -30.62 -35.04
CA PRO A 97 12.15 -29.91 -33.84
C PRO A 97 12.83 -30.57 -32.63
N PRO A 98 13.24 -29.79 -31.61
CA PRO A 98 13.89 -30.35 -30.42
C PRO A 98 12.88 -31.20 -29.64
N VAL A 99 12.89 -32.51 -29.88
CA VAL A 99 12.08 -33.53 -29.16
C VAL A 99 12.61 -33.78 -27.73
N VAL A 100 13.58 -32.98 -27.25
CA VAL A 100 14.38 -33.30 -26.06
C VAL A 100 13.84 -32.67 -24.77
N SER A 101 13.03 -31.62 -24.84
CA SER A 101 12.67 -30.84 -23.64
C SER A 101 11.73 -31.57 -22.67
N GLU A 102 10.85 -32.45 -23.18
CA GLU A 102 9.95 -33.24 -22.32
C GLU A 102 10.72 -34.28 -21.48
N ALA A 103 11.79 -34.86 -22.05
CA ALA A 103 12.63 -35.81 -21.34
C ALA A 103 13.43 -35.17 -20.20
N TYR A 104 13.74 -33.87 -20.31
CA TYR A 104 14.45 -33.13 -19.27
C TYR A 104 13.52 -32.75 -18.10
N TRP A 105 12.40 -32.08 -18.39
CA TRP A 105 11.51 -31.55 -17.34
C TRP A 105 10.66 -32.62 -16.67
N GLY A 106 10.21 -33.64 -17.41
CA GLY A 106 9.29 -34.65 -16.90
C GLY A 106 8.00 -34.03 -16.33
N MET A 107 7.38 -34.71 -15.36
CA MET A 107 6.26 -34.16 -14.59
C MET A 107 6.77 -33.32 -13.44
N LEU A 108 6.46 -32.02 -13.41
CA LEU A 108 6.89 -31.14 -12.32
C LEU A 108 6.25 -31.52 -10.99
N ILE A 109 5.04 -32.10 -11.03
CA ILE A 109 4.28 -32.51 -9.87
C ILE A 109 3.90 -33.97 -10.02
N THR A 110 4.20 -34.75 -8.98
CA THR A 110 3.92 -36.18 -8.95
C THR A 110 2.42 -36.44 -8.77
N PRO A 111 1.93 -37.64 -9.12
CA PRO A 111 0.55 -38.05 -8.81
C PRO A 111 0.21 -38.01 -7.31
N ALA A 112 1.21 -38.08 -6.44
CA ALA A 112 1.08 -37.96 -4.99
C ALA A 112 0.95 -36.50 -4.51
N ARG A 113 0.80 -35.54 -5.43
CA ARG A 113 0.71 -34.09 -5.14
C ARG A 113 1.95 -33.55 -4.43
N THR A 114 3.12 -34.09 -4.76
CA THR A 114 4.42 -33.59 -4.28
C THR A 114 5.21 -32.99 -5.43
N PRO A 115 6.07 -31.99 -5.19
CA PRO A 115 6.96 -31.48 -6.22
C PRO A 115 7.95 -32.58 -6.63
N SER A 116 8.26 -32.65 -7.92
CA SER A 116 9.36 -33.48 -8.43
C SER A 116 10.71 -32.89 -8.02
N GLY A 117 11.77 -33.71 -8.04
CA GLY A 117 13.11 -33.24 -7.69
C GLY A 117 13.59 -32.08 -8.57
N ILE A 118 13.36 -32.14 -9.89
CA ILE A 118 13.74 -31.04 -10.80
C ILE A 118 12.96 -29.76 -10.52
N PHE A 119 11.69 -29.88 -10.14
CA PHE A 119 10.86 -28.73 -9.80
C PHE A 119 11.32 -28.08 -8.49
N SER A 120 11.57 -28.87 -7.44
CA SER A 120 12.13 -28.36 -6.19
C SER A 120 13.49 -27.68 -6.39
N ARG A 121 14.36 -28.22 -7.26
CA ARG A 121 15.64 -27.58 -7.60
C ARG A 121 15.48 -26.28 -8.38
N LEU A 122 14.53 -26.22 -9.32
CA LEU A 122 14.21 -24.98 -10.01
C LEU A 122 13.74 -23.91 -9.02
N ILE A 123 12.83 -24.26 -8.11
CA ILE A 123 12.34 -23.35 -7.07
C ILE A 123 13.49 -22.91 -6.16
N ALA A 124 14.40 -23.82 -5.78
CA ALA A 124 15.58 -23.50 -4.99
C ALA A 124 16.51 -22.51 -5.71
N ALA A 125 16.75 -22.71 -7.01
CA ALA A 125 17.58 -21.80 -7.81
C ALA A 125 16.94 -20.42 -7.98
N VAL A 126 15.62 -20.37 -8.19
CA VAL A 126 14.84 -19.12 -8.21
C VAL A 126 14.94 -18.43 -6.85
N PHE A 127 14.74 -19.16 -5.75
CA PHE A 127 14.83 -18.62 -4.39
C PHE A 127 16.21 -18.01 -4.14
N ALA A 128 17.28 -18.75 -4.40
CA ALA A 128 18.65 -18.31 -4.19
C ALA A 128 19.03 -17.10 -5.05
N HIS A 129 18.39 -16.90 -6.20
CA HIS A 129 18.59 -15.71 -7.02
C HIS A 129 18.07 -14.44 -6.35
N PHE A 130 16.89 -14.51 -5.70
CA PHE A 130 16.25 -13.36 -5.06
C PHE A 130 16.66 -13.15 -3.61
N ALA A 131 17.10 -14.20 -2.91
CA ALA A 131 17.53 -14.18 -1.51
C ALA A 131 18.93 -13.56 -1.35
N THR A 132 19.03 -12.26 -1.61
CA THR A 132 20.28 -11.50 -1.65
C THR A 132 20.80 -11.14 -0.26
N GLU A 133 19.90 -10.76 0.66
CA GLU A 133 20.27 -10.34 2.01
C GLU A 133 20.44 -11.53 2.96
N SER A 134 19.62 -12.57 2.80
CA SER A 134 19.56 -13.71 3.70
C SER A 134 19.31 -15.00 2.91
N PRO A 135 20.25 -15.95 2.87
CA PRO A 135 20.17 -17.09 1.97
C PRO A 135 19.02 -18.06 2.27
N ASP A 136 18.42 -17.99 3.46
CA ASP A 136 17.39 -18.93 3.92
C ASP A 136 15.96 -18.35 3.85
N VAL A 137 15.81 -17.04 3.64
CA VAL A 137 14.53 -16.33 3.72
C VAL A 137 14.46 -15.19 2.72
N LEU A 138 13.29 -15.01 2.10
CA LEU A 138 12.99 -13.83 1.28
C LEU A 138 12.36 -12.74 2.14
N GLN A 139 12.97 -11.56 2.10
CA GLN A 139 12.36 -10.34 2.59
C GLN A 139 11.13 -9.98 1.73
N PRO A 140 10.19 -9.16 2.26
CA PRO A 140 9.04 -8.68 1.48
C PRO A 140 9.40 -8.04 0.14
N SER A 141 10.48 -7.25 0.08
CA SER A 141 10.97 -6.61 -1.14
C SER A 141 11.45 -7.64 -2.16
N GLU A 142 12.28 -8.60 -1.73
CA GLU A 142 12.80 -9.68 -2.56
C GLU A 142 11.67 -10.58 -3.08
N PHE A 143 10.70 -10.91 -2.21
CA PHE A 143 9.51 -11.65 -2.61
C PHE A 143 8.68 -10.86 -3.64
N CYS A 144 8.49 -9.56 -3.45
CA CYS A 144 7.79 -8.72 -4.43
C CYS A 144 8.55 -8.67 -5.78
N ALA A 145 9.87 -8.59 -5.78
CA ALA A 145 10.68 -8.66 -7.00
C ALA A 145 10.47 -10.00 -7.74
N LEU A 146 10.42 -11.11 -7.02
CA LEU A 146 10.05 -12.42 -7.57
C LEU A 146 8.65 -12.41 -8.18
N MET A 147 7.67 -11.82 -7.50
CA MET A 147 6.30 -11.72 -8.01
C MET A 147 6.24 -10.86 -9.29
N ALA A 148 6.99 -9.76 -9.35
CA ALA A 148 7.13 -8.96 -10.57
C ALA A 148 7.74 -9.78 -11.72
N ALA A 149 8.81 -10.54 -11.47
CA ALA A 149 9.43 -11.43 -12.47
C ALA A 149 8.48 -12.55 -12.95
N ALA A 150 7.61 -13.04 -12.06
CA ALA A 150 6.54 -13.98 -12.38
C ALA A 150 5.39 -13.36 -13.19
N GLY A 151 5.45 -12.06 -13.51
CA GLY A 151 4.48 -11.37 -14.35
C GLY A 151 3.25 -10.85 -13.61
N TYR A 152 3.32 -10.68 -12.28
CA TYR A 152 2.27 -9.97 -11.55
C TYR A 152 2.23 -8.49 -11.94
N SER A 153 1.03 -7.96 -12.11
CA SER A 153 0.75 -6.56 -12.46
C SER A 153 0.54 -5.69 -11.21
N ALA A 154 0.22 -4.41 -11.42
CA ALA A 154 -0.18 -3.47 -10.39
C ALA A 154 -1.41 -3.92 -9.55
N ASP A 155 -2.13 -4.96 -9.99
CA ASP A 155 -3.20 -5.60 -9.23
C ASP A 155 -2.70 -6.40 -8.02
N PHE A 156 -1.39 -6.62 -7.90
CA PHE A 156 -0.74 -7.09 -6.68
C PHE A 156 -0.32 -5.86 -5.86
N PRO A 157 -1.10 -5.44 -4.85
CA PRO A 157 -0.87 -4.19 -4.12
C PRO A 157 0.56 -4.06 -3.57
N PRO A 158 1.21 -5.15 -3.10
CA PRO A 158 2.60 -5.08 -2.65
C PRO A 158 3.62 -4.54 -3.65
N LEU A 159 3.41 -4.73 -4.97
CA LEU A 159 4.36 -4.26 -5.99
C LEU A 159 4.47 -2.73 -6.00
N GLN A 160 3.40 -2.02 -5.67
CA GLN A 160 3.39 -0.56 -5.68
C GLN A 160 4.23 0.03 -4.54
N ILE A 161 4.28 -0.65 -3.40
CA ILE A 161 5.00 -0.19 -2.20
C ILE A 161 6.46 -0.66 -2.23
N SER A 162 6.69 -1.92 -2.60
CA SER A 162 8.03 -2.54 -2.58
C SER A 162 9.01 -1.97 -3.61
N THR A 163 8.50 -1.47 -4.75
CA THR A 163 9.34 -0.86 -5.79
C THR A 163 9.78 0.57 -5.46
N ASN A 164 9.20 1.17 -4.42
CA ASN A 164 9.55 2.51 -3.96
C ASN A 164 10.57 2.41 -2.81
N GLU A 165 11.86 2.59 -3.12
CA GLU A 165 12.93 2.61 -2.11
C GLU A 165 12.71 3.71 -1.04
N ALA A 166 11.93 4.74 -1.35
CA ALA A 166 11.57 5.82 -0.45
C ALA A 166 10.18 5.64 0.18
N ALA A 167 9.62 4.42 0.19
CA ALA A 167 8.33 4.15 0.83
C ALA A 167 8.37 4.52 2.32
N PRO A 168 7.38 5.28 2.82
CA PRO A 168 7.35 5.66 4.22
C PRO A 168 7.13 4.42 5.12
N PRO A 169 7.62 4.43 6.37
CA PRO A 169 7.49 3.30 7.28
C PRO A 169 6.06 2.78 7.47
N ALA A 170 5.06 3.66 7.43
CA ALA A 170 3.65 3.28 7.56
C ALA A 170 3.15 2.40 6.39
N ASP A 171 3.60 2.69 5.18
CA ASP A 171 3.21 1.94 3.99
C ASP A 171 3.88 0.55 4.01
N LEU A 172 5.15 0.50 4.44
CA LEU A 172 5.88 -0.76 4.61
C LEU A 172 5.22 -1.67 5.67
N HIS A 173 4.71 -1.12 6.77
CA HIS A 173 3.94 -1.94 7.73
C HIS A 173 2.62 -2.44 7.17
N THR A 174 1.94 -1.61 6.37
CA THR A 174 0.69 -2.02 5.73
C THR A 174 0.96 -3.16 4.74
N LEU A 175 2.05 -3.06 3.97
CA LEU A 175 2.56 -4.11 3.12
C LEU A 175 2.85 -5.40 3.90
N ASP A 176 3.62 -5.30 4.99
CA ASP A 176 4.01 -6.44 5.81
C ASP A 176 2.77 -7.16 6.40
N ALA A 177 1.82 -6.40 6.95
CA ALA A 177 0.56 -6.93 7.46
C ALA A 177 -0.29 -7.61 6.37
N TRP A 178 -0.33 -7.01 5.18
CA TRP A 178 -1.01 -7.59 4.03
C TRP A 178 -0.37 -8.92 3.62
N LEU A 179 0.95 -9.00 3.53
CA LEU A 179 1.69 -10.21 3.18
C LEU A 179 1.49 -11.32 4.21
N VAL A 180 1.51 -11.02 5.51
CA VAL A 180 1.20 -12.00 6.57
C VAL A 180 -0.17 -12.64 6.35
N ASN A 181 -1.18 -11.80 6.10
CA ASN A 181 -2.54 -12.28 5.86
C ASN A 181 -2.61 -13.10 4.56
N TRP A 182 -1.88 -12.67 3.53
CA TRP A 182 -1.80 -13.37 2.26
C TRP A 182 -1.12 -14.75 2.41
N TYR A 183 0.01 -14.86 3.10
CA TYR A 183 0.69 -16.14 3.40
C TYR A 183 -0.20 -17.11 4.19
N ARG A 184 -1.06 -16.58 5.07
CA ARG A 184 -2.04 -17.36 5.85
C ARG A 184 -3.30 -17.73 5.09
N SER A 185 -3.59 -17.05 3.98
CA SER A 185 -4.82 -17.27 3.19
C SER A 185 -4.78 -18.56 2.36
N PHE A 186 -3.59 -19.14 2.17
CA PHE A 186 -3.43 -20.40 1.46
C PHE A 186 -4.00 -21.58 2.26
N ALA A 187 -4.54 -22.58 1.55
CA ALA A 187 -5.13 -23.77 2.18
C ALA A 187 -4.13 -24.52 3.08
N VAL A 188 -2.85 -24.51 2.70
CA VAL A 188 -1.72 -24.85 3.55
C VAL A 188 -0.97 -23.54 3.79
N PRO A 189 -0.96 -23.00 5.03
CA PRO A 189 -0.24 -21.77 5.32
C PRO A 189 1.21 -21.89 4.88
N LEU A 190 1.70 -20.85 4.18
CA LEU A 190 3.08 -20.84 3.71
C LEU A 190 4.02 -20.78 4.92
N ASP A 191 5.11 -21.54 4.85
CA ASP A 191 6.17 -21.49 5.84
C ASP A 191 6.87 -20.13 5.79
N HIS A 192 6.65 -19.33 6.83
CA HIS A 192 7.23 -18.00 6.98
C HIS A 192 7.64 -17.76 8.43
N ARG A 193 8.65 -16.92 8.61
CA ARG A 193 9.12 -16.45 9.92
C ARG A 193 8.68 -15.00 10.10
N MET A 194 8.36 -14.64 11.35
CA MET A 194 8.09 -13.25 11.69
C MET A 194 9.36 -12.64 12.28
N ALA A 195 9.83 -11.55 11.68
CA ALA A 195 10.94 -10.75 12.16
C ALA A 195 10.47 -9.34 12.54
N THR A 196 11.39 -8.53 13.05
CA THR A 196 11.14 -7.11 13.32
C THR A 196 11.82 -6.30 12.23
N ARG A 197 11.07 -5.41 11.58
CA ARG A 197 11.65 -4.46 10.63
C ARG A 197 12.37 -3.37 11.40
N GLU A 198 13.67 -3.23 11.13
CA GLU A 198 14.46 -2.12 11.65
C GLU A 198 14.46 -0.98 10.62
N PHE A 199 14.12 0.21 11.07
CA PHE A 199 14.26 1.42 10.27
C PHE A 199 15.50 2.16 10.73
N SER A 200 16.26 2.71 9.78
CA SER A 200 17.36 3.59 10.13
C SER A 200 16.85 4.71 11.04
N PRO A 201 17.56 5.02 12.14
CA PRO A 201 17.16 6.11 13.00
C PRO A 201 17.13 7.40 12.17
N PRO A 202 16.16 8.30 12.42
CA PRO A 202 16.11 9.56 11.70
C PRO A 202 17.40 10.36 11.95
N PRO A 203 17.85 11.16 10.97
CA PRO A 203 19.06 11.96 11.13
C PRO A 203 18.93 12.84 12.38
N PRO A 204 20.00 13.05 13.17
CA PRO A 204 19.90 13.87 14.37
C PRO A 204 19.50 15.30 14.02
N VAL A 205 18.70 15.94 14.88
CA VAL A 205 18.33 17.36 14.72
C VAL A 205 19.59 18.20 14.81
N GLN A 206 19.91 18.96 13.76
CA GLN A 206 21.09 19.81 13.78
C GLN A 206 20.87 20.98 14.77
N PRO A 207 21.78 21.16 15.75
CA PRO A 207 21.65 22.26 16.70
C PRO A 207 21.97 23.59 16.00
N HIS A 208 21.11 24.59 16.22
CA HIS A 208 21.38 25.96 15.79
C HIS A 208 22.02 26.74 16.95
N ASN A 209 23.22 27.29 16.74
CA ASN A 209 24.01 27.94 17.81
C ASN A 209 24.21 27.07 19.06
N GLY A 210 24.39 25.75 18.88
CA GLY A 210 24.60 24.80 19.97
C GLY A 210 23.35 24.44 20.78
N ARG A 211 22.14 24.83 20.35
CA ARG A 211 20.87 24.43 20.97
C ARG A 211 19.89 23.88 19.93
N ILE A 212 19.12 22.87 20.32
CA ILE A 212 18.00 22.37 19.50
C ILE A 212 16.77 23.20 19.85
N ARG A 213 16.21 23.90 18.88
CA ARG A 213 14.98 24.68 19.09
C ARG A 213 13.77 23.74 19.09
N MET A 214 12.75 24.04 19.90
CA MET A 214 11.51 23.25 19.90
C MET A 214 10.83 23.20 18.53
N ARG A 215 10.91 24.29 17.75
CA ARG A 215 10.40 24.34 16.38
C ARG A 215 11.11 23.33 15.48
N ASP A 216 12.43 23.25 15.56
CA ASP A 216 13.23 22.33 14.75
C ASP A 216 12.96 20.88 15.18
N GLN A 217 12.77 20.64 16.48
CA GLN A 217 12.38 19.33 17.00
C GLN A 217 10.97 18.92 16.54
N LEU A 218 10.00 19.83 16.51
CA LEU A 218 8.64 19.55 16.01
C LEU A 218 8.64 19.33 14.50
N ALA A 219 9.33 20.19 13.74
CA ALA A 219 9.48 20.02 12.29
C ALA A 219 10.17 18.69 11.96
N HIS A 220 11.20 18.32 12.72
CA HIS A 220 11.86 17.03 12.60
C HIS A 220 10.92 15.87 12.93
N ALA A 221 10.15 15.94 14.01
CA ALA A 221 9.18 14.89 14.36
C ALA A 221 8.05 14.74 13.33
N MET A 222 7.64 15.83 12.66
CA MET A 222 6.67 15.78 11.56
C MET A 222 7.28 15.21 10.27
N MET A 223 8.55 15.53 9.99
CA MET A 223 9.27 15.07 8.80
C MET A 223 9.71 13.60 8.94
N TYR A 224 10.02 13.18 10.16
CA TYR A 224 10.45 11.85 10.53
C TYR A 224 9.57 11.32 11.65
N PRO A 225 8.30 10.99 11.36
CA PRO A 225 7.44 10.37 12.36
C PRO A 225 8.12 9.09 12.88
N PRO A 226 8.07 8.83 14.20
CA PRO A 226 8.68 7.62 14.75
C PRO A 226 8.09 6.41 14.02
N ALA A 227 8.96 5.68 13.31
CA ALA A 227 8.54 4.47 12.62
C ALA A 227 7.96 3.52 13.69
N PRO A 228 6.70 3.06 13.54
CA PRO A 228 6.15 2.11 14.49
C PRO A 228 7.06 0.88 14.52
N VAL A 229 7.74 0.57 15.62
CA VAL A 229 8.39 -0.75 15.69
C VAL A 229 7.25 -1.73 15.85
N VAL A 230 7.00 -2.57 14.84
CA VAL A 230 6.05 -3.68 14.92
C VAL A 230 6.86 -4.94 15.24
N PRO A 231 6.95 -5.33 16.53
CA PRO A 231 7.71 -6.52 16.89
C PRO A 231 7.05 -7.72 16.23
N ASN A 232 7.84 -8.56 15.55
CA ASN A 232 7.33 -9.71 14.78
C ASN A 232 6.29 -9.30 13.72
N GLY A 233 6.46 -8.14 13.09
CA GLY A 233 5.58 -7.65 12.03
C GLY A 233 6.03 -8.02 10.62
N LEU A 234 7.31 -8.34 10.42
CA LEU A 234 7.93 -8.53 9.11
C LEU A 234 7.84 -10.00 8.65
N PRO A 235 7.09 -10.33 7.60
CA PRO A 235 6.96 -11.70 7.14
C PRO A 235 8.11 -12.10 6.21
N LEU A 236 8.95 -13.02 6.66
CA LEU A 236 10.08 -13.58 5.91
C LEU A 236 9.69 -14.95 5.34
N LEU A 237 9.62 -15.08 4.02
CA LEU A 237 9.18 -16.32 3.37
C LEU A 237 10.36 -17.29 3.24
N SER A 238 10.23 -18.52 3.75
CA SER A 238 11.29 -19.52 3.60
C SER A 238 11.29 -20.15 2.20
N GLN A 239 12.36 -20.86 1.83
CA GLN A 239 12.39 -21.65 0.59
C GLN A 239 11.25 -22.67 0.55
N ARG A 240 10.95 -23.30 1.69
CA ARG A 240 9.82 -24.23 1.83
C ARG A 240 8.49 -23.52 1.62
N GLY A 241 8.35 -22.29 2.12
CA GLY A 241 7.18 -21.45 1.89
C GLY A 241 6.98 -21.13 0.41
N LEU A 242 8.06 -20.83 -0.32
CA LEU A 242 8.01 -20.60 -1.77
C LEU A 242 7.61 -21.87 -2.53
N GLU A 243 8.12 -23.04 -2.13
CA GLU A 243 7.70 -24.31 -2.72
C GLU A 243 6.22 -24.59 -2.48
N GLN A 244 5.73 -24.40 -1.25
CA GLN A 244 4.31 -24.50 -0.90
C GLN A 244 3.45 -23.54 -1.72
N TYR A 245 3.93 -22.31 -1.96
CA TYR A 245 3.25 -21.35 -2.81
C TYR A 245 3.10 -21.88 -4.25
N PHE A 246 4.19 -22.32 -4.89
CA PHE A 246 4.09 -22.85 -6.25
C PHE A 246 3.23 -24.11 -6.34
N MET A 247 3.32 -24.99 -5.35
CA MET A 247 2.46 -26.17 -5.24
C MET A 247 0.98 -25.78 -5.11
N SER A 248 0.66 -24.80 -4.28
CA SER A 248 -0.71 -24.29 -4.16
C SER A 248 -1.22 -23.76 -5.51
N GLN A 249 -0.42 -22.97 -6.22
CA GLN A 249 -0.78 -22.43 -7.53
C GLN A 249 -0.97 -23.53 -8.58
N ALA A 250 -0.20 -24.60 -8.50
CA ALA A 250 -0.37 -25.73 -9.40
C ALA A 250 -1.70 -26.46 -9.20
N MET A 251 -2.12 -26.61 -7.95
CA MET A 251 -3.37 -27.28 -7.61
C MET A 251 -4.58 -26.38 -7.91
N GLU A 252 -4.44 -25.07 -7.78
CA GLU A 252 -5.52 -24.12 -7.98
C GLU A 252 -5.73 -23.73 -9.46
N GLY A 253 -4.64 -23.59 -10.21
CA GLY A 253 -4.65 -23.03 -11.55
C GLY A 253 -3.37 -23.39 -12.30
N PRO A 254 -3.21 -24.63 -12.77
CA PRO A 254 -1.95 -25.10 -13.35
C PRO A 254 -1.55 -24.31 -14.62
N SER A 255 -2.52 -23.80 -15.38
CA SER A 255 -2.24 -22.92 -16.52
C SER A 255 -1.67 -21.56 -16.09
N ASN A 256 -2.14 -21.00 -14.97
CA ASN A 256 -1.59 -19.75 -14.41
C ASN A 256 -0.18 -19.98 -13.87
N LEU A 257 0.05 -21.10 -13.18
CA LEU A 257 1.40 -21.49 -12.76
C LEU A 257 2.33 -21.62 -13.97
N SER A 258 1.91 -22.34 -15.01
CA SER A 258 2.71 -22.54 -16.22
C SER A 258 3.10 -21.21 -16.88
N ALA A 259 2.16 -20.27 -16.97
CA ALA A 259 2.46 -18.93 -17.49
C ALA A 259 3.47 -18.17 -16.60
N ARG A 260 3.23 -18.17 -15.29
CA ARG A 260 4.05 -17.44 -14.30
C ARG A 260 5.45 -17.98 -14.20
N ILE A 261 5.60 -19.30 -14.08
CA ILE A 261 6.94 -19.88 -13.94
C ILE A 261 7.74 -19.76 -15.22
N ASN A 262 7.10 -19.77 -16.40
CA ASN A 262 7.79 -19.50 -17.66
C ASN A 262 8.10 -18.02 -17.87
N SER A 263 7.51 -17.11 -17.09
CA SER A 263 7.88 -15.69 -17.08
C SER A 263 9.20 -15.47 -16.33
N ILE A 264 9.44 -16.22 -15.25
CA ILE A 264 10.61 -16.03 -14.38
C ILE A 264 11.94 -16.18 -15.15
N PRO A 265 12.22 -17.28 -15.87
CA PRO A 265 13.46 -17.42 -16.65
C PRO A 265 13.61 -16.41 -17.79
N ARG A 266 12.52 -15.75 -18.22
CA ARG A 266 12.60 -14.68 -19.24
C ARG A 266 13.01 -13.35 -18.63
N ALA A 267 12.67 -13.13 -17.36
CA ALA A 267 13.01 -11.93 -16.62
C ALA A 267 14.41 -12.01 -15.97
N LEU A 268 14.95 -13.22 -15.81
CA LEU A 268 16.19 -13.48 -15.09
C LEU A 268 17.34 -13.92 -16.01
N PRO A 269 18.60 -13.74 -15.58
CA PRO A 269 19.73 -14.44 -16.17
C PRO A 269 19.54 -15.97 -16.12
N PRO A 270 20.26 -16.75 -16.95
CA PRO A 270 20.19 -18.20 -16.91
C PRO A 270 20.41 -18.75 -15.49
N LEU A 271 19.42 -19.46 -14.97
CA LEU A 271 19.49 -20.08 -13.66
C LEU A 271 20.32 -21.36 -13.72
N THR A 272 21.14 -21.59 -12.69
CA THR A 272 21.97 -22.79 -12.56
C THR A 272 21.39 -23.72 -11.50
N ASP A 273 21.27 -25.00 -11.84
CA ASP A 273 20.92 -26.04 -10.89
C ASP A 273 22.09 -26.23 -9.91
N GLN A 274 21.85 -25.95 -8.63
CA GLN A 274 22.88 -26.04 -7.59
C GLN A 274 23.37 -27.49 -7.35
N GLU A 275 22.53 -28.50 -7.61
CA GLU A 275 22.91 -29.90 -7.39
C GLU A 275 23.77 -30.43 -8.52
N THR A 276 23.46 -30.06 -9.77
CA THR A 276 24.15 -30.59 -10.96
C THR A 276 25.21 -29.64 -11.54
N GLY A 277 25.21 -28.37 -11.13
CA GLY A 277 26.07 -27.31 -11.66
C GLY A 277 25.76 -26.92 -13.11
N ARG A 278 24.66 -27.43 -13.69
CA ARG A 278 24.28 -27.17 -15.08
C ARG A 278 23.18 -26.09 -15.14
N PRO A 279 23.16 -25.24 -16.18
CA PRO A 279 22.03 -24.35 -16.39
C PRO A 279 20.74 -25.15 -16.64
N PHE A 280 19.62 -24.63 -16.16
CA PHE A 280 18.31 -25.14 -16.57
C PHE A 280 18.10 -24.89 -18.07
N GLU A 281 17.28 -25.72 -18.73
CA GLU A 281 16.96 -25.50 -20.14
C GLU A 281 16.37 -24.10 -20.35
N ALA A 282 16.94 -23.33 -21.28
CA ALA A 282 16.52 -21.96 -21.59
C ALA A 282 15.13 -21.89 -22.27
N GLY A 283 14.57 -23.04 -22.66
CA GLY A 283 13.23 -23.14 -23.24
C GLY A 283 12.13 -22.97 -22.20
N ALA A 284 10.93 -22.61 -22.68
CA ALA A 284 9.75 -22.65 -21.82
C ALA A 284 9.44 -24.09 -21.42
N ILE A 285 9.13 -24.31 -20.14
CA ILE A 285 8.69 -25.60 -19.62
C ILE A 285 7.39 -25.99 -20.34
N PRO A 286 7.35 -27.14 -21.04
CA PRO A 286 6.17 -27.57 -21.78
C PRO A 286 4.91 -27.66 -20.91
N ARG A 287 3.75 -27.35 -21.48
CA ARG A 287 2.47 -27.38 -20.74
C ARG A 287 2.13 -28.77 -20.19
N GLN A 288 2.59 -29.83 -20.87
CA GLN A 288 2.40 -31.22 -20.44
C GLN A 288 3.12 -31.58 -19.13
N CYS A 289 4.14 -30.80 -18.72
CA CYS A 289 4.84 -31.00 -17.46
C CYS A 289 4.02 -30.54 -16.24
N PHE A 290 2.91 -29.82 -16.46
CA PHE A 290 2.01 -29.31 -15.42
C PHE A 290 0.70 -30.12 -15.39
N PRO A 291 0.01 -30.21 -14.24
CA PRO A 291 -1.31 -30.82 -14.16
C PRO A 291 -2.29 -30.24 -15.20
N LEU A 292 -3.12 -31.09 -15.82
CA LEU A 292 -4.08 -30.61 -16.82
C LEU A 292 -5.25 -29.86 -16.19
N VAL A 293 -5.72 -30.33 -15.03
CA VAL A 293 -6.92 -29.84 -14.36
C VAL A 293 -6.55 -29.44 -12.92
N PRO A 294 -7.17 -28.38 -12.37
CA PRO A 294 -7.09 -28.08 -10.94
C PRO A 294 -7.50 -29.28 -10.08
N ASP A 295 -6.97 -29.33 -8.87
CA ASP A 295 -7.36 -30.36 -7.89
C ASP A 295 -8.85 -30.18 -7.55
N PRO A 296 -9.70 -31.22 -7.75
CA PRO A 296 -11.11 -31.14 -7.44
C PRO A 296 -11.38 -30.83 -5.96
N GLU A 297 -10.51 -31.29 -5.07
CA GLU A 297 -10.65 -31.05 -3.63
C GLU A 297 -10.40 -29.59 -3.27
N VAL A 298 -9.33 -29.00 -3.81
CA VAL A 298 -9.01 -27.58 -3.63
C VAL A 298 -10.10 -26.70 -4.24
N THR A 299 -10.58 -27.08 -5.42
CA THR A 299 -11.69 -26.39 -6.11
C THR A 299 -12.98 -26.43 -5.28
N HIS A 300 -13.32 -27.59 -4.71
CA HIS A 300 -14.49 -27.75 -3.85
C HIS A 300 -14.37 -26.91 -2.57
N ARG A 301 -13.23 -26.98 -1.87
CA ARG A 301 -12.98 -26.18 -0.66
C ARG A 301 -13.10 -24.69 -0.93
N ARG A 302 -12.55 -24.20 -2.05
CA ARG A 302 -12.69 -22.80 -2.47
C ARG A 302 -14.15 -22.41 -2.68
N MET A 303 -14.91 -23.26 -3.36
CA MET A 303 -16.34 -23.02 -3.60
C MET A 303 -17.12 -22.91 -2.27
N VAL A 304 -16.86 -23.81 -1.32
CA VAL A 304 -17.48 -23.77 0.02
C VAL A 304 -17.10 -22.49 0.76
N MET A 305 -15.82 -22.12 0.77
CA MET A 305 -15.35 -20.90 1.44
C MET A 305 -15.96 -19.64 0.82
N GLN A 306 -16.04 -19.57 -0.51
CA GLN A 306 -16.67 -18.46 -1.22
C GLN A 306 -18.17 -18.37 -0.89
N GLN A 307 -18.86 -19.50 -0.83
CA GLN A 307 -20.27 -19.56 -0.44
C GLN A 307 -20.48 -19.09 1.00
N GLN A 308 -19.61 -19.51 1.94
CA GLN A 308 -19.65 -19.07 3.34
C GLN A 308 -19.38 -17.56 3.47
N ALA A 309 -18.38 -17.04 2.76
CA ALA A 309 -18.07 -15.61 2.76
C ALA A 309 -19.24 -14.77 2.19
N ALA A 310 -19.85 -15.22 1.09
CA ALA A 310 -21.03 -14.59 0.52
C ALA A 310 -22.22 -14.62 1.48
N ALA A 311 -22.44 -15.74 2.17
CA ALA A 311 -23.50 -15.87 3.18
C ALA A 311 -23.27 -14.92 4.37
N MET A 312 -22.03 -14.79 4.85
CA MET A 312 -21.68 -13.86 5.92
C MET A 312 -21.91 -12.41 5.51
N LEU A 313 -21.50 -12.01 4.30
CA LEU A 313 -21.73 -10.66 3.79
C LEU A 313 -23.22 -10.36 3.66
N ALA A 314 -24.00 -11.31 3.12
CA ALA A 314 -25.45 -11.17 3.03
C ALA A 314 -26.11 -11.02 4.42
N GLN A 315 -25.62 -11.75 5.42
CA GLN A 315 -26.11 -11.62 6.80
C GLN A 315 -25.79 -10.24 7.39
N GLN A 316 -24.58 -9.70 7.16
CA GLN A 316 -24.22 -8.36 7.62
C GLN A 316 -25.08 -7.28 6.96
N GLN A 317 -25.31 -7.40 5.64
CA GLN A 317 -26.21 -6.49 4.92
C GLN A 317 -27.64 -6.56 5.45
N ALA A 318 -28.16 -7.77 5.71
CA ALA A 318 -29.49 -7.95 6.29
C ALA A 318 -29.60 -7.31 7.68
N GLN A 319 -28.56 -7.42 8.51
CA GLN A 319 -28.50 -6.76 9.81
C GLN A 319 -28.47 -5.24 9.71
N ALA A 320 -27.69 -4.69 8.78
CA ALA A 320 -27.63 -3.25 8.53
C ALA A 320 -28.99 -2.69 8.09
N ILE A 321 -29.65 -3.37 7.14
CA ILE A 321 -31.00 -3.00 6.69
C ILE A 321 -32.01 -3.10 7.84
N ALA A 322 -31.93 -4.15 8.67
CA ALA A 322 -32.83 -4.31 9.81
C ALA A 322 -32.59 -3.26 10.91
N TYR A 323 -31.36 -2.78 11.05
CA TYR A 323 -31.02 -1.67 11.94
C TYR A 323 -31.56 -0.34 11.41
N GLU A 324 -31.35 -0.03 10.13
CA GLU A 324 -31.85 1.19 9.49
C GLU A 324 -33.39 1.26 9.54
N LYS A 325 -34.08 0.15 9.27
CA LYS A 325 -35.54 0.07 9.42
C LYS A 325 -36.04 0.36 10.84
N ARG A 326 -35.27 -0.03 11.86
CA ARG A 326 -35.60 0.29 13.25
C ARG A 326 -35.48 1.77 13.54
N LEU A 327 -34.41 2.41 13.06
CA LEU A 327 -34.24 3.87 13.19
C LEU A 327 -35.39 4.63 12.50
N MET A 328 -35.75 4.24 11.27
CA MET A 328 -36.88 4.86 10.58
C MET A 328 -38.21 4.71 11.33
N TYR A 329 -38.43 3.58 11.98
CA TYR A 329 -39.63 3.35 12.80
C TYR A 329 -39.62 4.19 14.07
N GLU A 330 -38.48 4.33 14.75
CA GLU A 330 -38.32 5.20 15.91
C GLU A 330 -38.55 6.67 15.56
N ASP A 331 -38.00 7.14 14.45
CA ASP A 331 -38.23 8.50 13.94
C ASP A 331 -39.70 8.74 13.60
N HIS A 332 -40.37 7.75 12.98
CA HIS A 332 -41.81 7.83 12.72
C HIS A 332 -42.61 7.99 14.02
N LEU A 333 -42.32 7.20 15.05
CA LEU A 333 -42.98 7.29 16.35
C LEU A 333 -42.76 8.65 17.03
N LEU A 334 -41.54 9.18 17.00
CA LEU A 334 -41.23 10.50 17.56
C LEU A 334 -41.97 11.62 16.83
N ASN A 335 -42.01 11.55 15.50
CA ASN A 335 -42.75 12.51 14.67
C ASN A 335 -44.26 12.45 14.93
N GLU A 336 -44.82 11.26 15.06
CA GLU A 336 -46.24 11.06 15.37
C GLU A 336 -46.59 11.59 16.77
N ALA A 337 -45.75 11.30 17.77
CA ALA A 337 -45.90 11.83 19.13
C ALA A 337 -45.81 13.36 19.16
N GLY A 338 -44.85 13.95 18.42
CA GLY A 338 -44.71 15.40 18.28
C GLY A 338 -45.91 16.05 17.58
N ALA A 339 -46.43 15.43 16.52
CA ALA A 339 -47.64 15.88 15.83
C ALA A 339 -48.87 15.80 16.74
N GLN A 340 -48.99 14.74 17.55
CA GLN A 340 -50.07 14.59 18.51
C GLN A 340 -50.00 15.64 19.63
N ALA A 341 -48.81 15.90 20.18
CA ALA A 341 -48.61 16.95 21.18
C ALA A 341 -49.01 18.32 20.62
N ARG A 342 -48.59 18.66 19.40
CA ARG A 342 -48.98 19.91 18.73
C ARG A 342 -50.50 20.03 18.58
N ARG A 343 -51.18 18.98 18.10
CA ARG A 343 -52.65 18.95 17.96
C ARG A 343 -53.36 19.17 19.30
N ASN A 344 -52.84 18.60 20.38
CA ASN A 344 -53.41 18.79 21.72
C ASN A 344 -53.25 20.24 22.21
N CYS A 345 -52.15 20.92 21.87
CA CYS A 345 -51.91 22.31 22.29
C CYS A 345 -52.77 23.33 21.53
N THR A 346 -52.86 23.23 20.20
CA THR A 346 -53.51 24.27 19.37
C THR A 346 -55.01 24.12 19.22
N GLY A 347 -55.57 22.95 19.56
CA GLY A 347 -56.92 22.56 19.15
C GLY A 347 -57.04 22.36 17.63
N GLY A 348 -58.21 21.90 17.17
CA GLY A 348 -58.49 21.74 15.75
C GLY A 348 -59.60 20.73 15.44
N TRP A 349 -60.00 20.70 14.17
CA TRP A 349 -60.93 19.69 13.64
C TRP A 349 -60.20 18.37 13.40
N VAL A 350 -60.74 17.28 13.92
CA VAL A 350 -60.27 15.92 13.70
C VAL A 350 -61.33 15.16 12.91
N THR A 351 -60.91 14.41 11.89
CA THR A 351 -61.79 13.54 11.12
C THR A 351 -61.55 12.09 11.55
N ASP A 352 -62.60 11.38 11.96
CA ASP A 352 -62.49 9.96 12.31
C ASP A 352 -62.42 9.07 11.04
N ALA A 353 -62.24 7.76 11.23
CA ALA A 353 -62.18 6.79 10.13
C ALA A 353 -63.47 6.71 9.29
N TYR A 354 -64.58 7.27 9.77
CA TYR A 354 -65.88 7.31 9.08
C TYR A 354 -66.16 8.65 8.41
N GLY A 355 -65.19 9.59 8.43
CA GLY A 355 -65.33 10.90 7.83
C GLY A 355 -66.04 11.94 8.71
N ASN A 356 -66.38 11.62 9.96
CA ASN A 356 -67.03 12.57 10.86
C ASN A 356 -66.02 13.58 11.40
N ARG A 357 -66.36 14.87 11.32
CA ARG A 357 -65.52 15.97 11.83
C ARG A 357 -65.94 16.35 13.25
N THR A 358 -65.01 16.27 14.19
CA THR A 358 -65.19 16.72 15.57
C THR A 358 -64.13 17.78 15.92
N TYR A 359 -64.54 18.91 16.50
CA TYR A 359 -63.60 19.92 16.97
C TYR A 359 -63.12 19.57 18.37
N LYS A 360 -61.80 19.53 18.56
CA LYS A 360 -61.18 19.40 19.89
C LYS A 360 -60.58 20.75 20.28
N GLN A 361 -61.07 21.31 21.38
CA GLN A 361 -60.51 22.53 21.95
C GLN A 361 -59.12 22.23 22.52
N GLY A 362 -58.14 23.06 22.18
CA GLY A 362 -56.77 22.95 22.71
C GLY A 362 -56.70 23.38 24.17
N TYR A 363 -55.57 23.08 24.81
CA TYR A 363 -55.32 23.46 26.21
C TYR A 363 -54.87 24.92 26.39
N LEU A 364 -54.58 25.66 25.30
CA LEU A 364 -54.11 27.04 25.31
C LEU A 364 -55.21 28.05 24.98
#